data_AF-A0A7S0MGI2-F1
#
_entry.id   AF-A0A7S0MGI2-F1
#
_cell.length_a   1.000
_cell.length_b   1.000
_cell.length_c   1.000
_cell.angle_alpha   90.00
_cell.angle_beta   90.00
_cell.angle_gamma   90.00
#
_symmetry.space_group_name_H-M   'P 1'
#
loop_
_entity.id
_entity.type
_entity.pdbx_description
1 polymer ?
#
loop_
_entity_poly.entity_id
_entity_poly.type
_entity_poly.pdbx_seq_one_letter_code
_entity_poly.pdbx_strand_id
1 'polypeptide(L)'
;VRFIKRHRTQIASSLFFRFFATSISMYIEVTRNCNRSVALVKLDASARAQDALAAACNKFRTKASKSKLFHEGAQLDPLQQIADGSRLWLVGEAEVYQGPSSEQAILERDIQSRVTILDGADVWIDPEAVEQVHNTVRASIGEILRAVGMPDLHHGPTGVAILARRPLPKLPGYDIGCGMALFRTRIPASLSRDAVARRMARLDLDSGEDPADPFLGTIGGGNHFAELLVIDSATPIADEANTLLDPRHAVLLVHSGSRSHGERVFAAHSDGANPEEYMREHMGLVGWARRNRAAIARRFLRQFAAGGAADADIDADCVAGGAEEGGPEAMIDIAHNWIEELSDGTFLHRKGAAPARAGTLSLLPGSRATASYVLACADDDAAAGVNHLASLAHGAGRRLSRAAARRVGTDGGGAAGGDATRGGTV
;
A
#
# COMPACT_ATOMS: atom_id res chain seq x y z
N VAL A 1 2.42 -34.58 7.94
CA VAL A 1 2.02 -34.34 6.55
C VAL A 1 1.06 -35.46 6.09
N ARG A 2 -0.26 -35.19 5.99
CA ARG A 2 -1.28 -36.13 5.46
C ARG A 2 -1.60 -35.70 4.02
N PHE A 3 -1.52 -36.62 3.05
CA PHE A 3 -1.87 -36.34 1.66
C PHE A 3 -3.07 -37.19 1.23
N ILE A 4 -4.14 -36.54 0.80
CA ILE A 4 -5.29 -37.16 0.14
C ILE A 4 -4.93 -37.40 -1.32
N LYS A 5 -5.06 -38.65 -1.77
CA LYS A 5 -4.75 -39.10 -3.13
C LYS A 5 -6.07 -39.35 -3.87
N ARG A 6 -6.31 -38.67 -4.99
CA ARG A 6 -7.32 -39.09 -5.99
C ARG A 6 -6.75 -39.01 -7.40
N HIS A 7 -7.39 -39.74 -8.30
CA HIS A 7 -6.80 -40.63 -9.31
C HIS A 7 -6.08 -40.03 -10.53
N ARG A 8 -5.21 -40.90 -11.06
CA ARG A 8 -4.78 -41.12 -12.46
C ARG A 8 -5.58 -40.39 -13.55
N THR A 9 -4.91 -39.45 -14.20
CA THR A 9 -4.97 -39.21 -15.65
C THR A 9 -3.59 -38.68 -16.08
N GLN A 10 -3.07 -39.17 -17.19
CA GLN A 10 -1.82 -38.68 -17.80
C GLN A 10 -2.00 -37.20 -18.13
N ILE A 11 -1.31 -36.33 -17.41
CA ILE A 11 -1.22 -34.90 -17.69
C ILE A 11 0.28 -34.60 -17.76
N ALA A 12 0.72 -34.02 -18.89
CA ALA A 12 2.09 -33.60 -19.14
C ALA A 12 2.61 -32.80 -17.93
N SER A 13 3.63 -33.34 -17.26
CA SER A 13 4.06 -32.87 -15.95
C SER A 13 5.47 -32.30 -16.00
N SER A 14 5.59 -31.02 -16.37
CA SER A 14 6.79 -30.23 -16.11
C SER A 14 6.84 -29.82 -14.64
N LEU A 15 8.03 -29.87 -14.05
CA LEU A 15 8.26 -29.61 -12.63
C LEU A 15 9.26 -28.48 -12.42
N PHE A 16 8.87 -27.51 -11.61
CA PHE A 16 9.70 -26.35 -11.23
C PHE A 16 10.42 -26.58 -9.91
N PHE A 17 11.61 -25.99 -9.70
CA PHE A 17 12.34 -26.00 -8.44
C PHE A 17 12.84 -24.58 -8.12
N ARG A 18 12.53 -24.06 -6.92
CA ARG A 18 13.11 -22.81 -6.38
C ARG A 18 13.83 -23.09 -5.07
N PHE A 19 15.07 -22.61 -4.93
CA PHE A 19 15.89 -22.81 -3.74
C PHE A 19 15.95 -21.56 -2.86
N PHE A 20 15.67 -21.70 -1.57
CA PHE A 20 15.90 -20.65 -0.57
C PHE A 20 16.89 -21.13 0.48
N ALA A 21 18.01 -20.42 0.64
CA ALA A 21 18.96 -20.66 1.71
C ALA A 21 18.64 -19.74 2.90
N THR A 22 18.44 -20.35 4.07
CA THR A 22 18.56 -19.69 5.39
C THR A 22 19.74 -20.33 6.12
N SER A 23 20.22 -19.72 7.21
CA SER A 23 21.49 -20.05 7.88
C SER A 23 21.74 -21.53 8.21
N ILE A 24 20.72 -22.40 8.15
CA ILE A 24 20.82 -23.85 8.44
C ILE A 24 19.98 -24.71 7.45
N SER A 25 19.27 -24.15 6.47
CA SER A 25 18.30 -24.93 5.67
C SER A 25 18.08 -24.44 4.24
N MET A 26 17.99 -25.40 3.31
CA MET A 26 17.62 -25.19 1.91
C MET A 26 16.17 -25.67 1.67
N TYR A 27 15.33 -24.83 1.08
CA TYR A 27 13.95 -25.18 0.72
C TYR A 27 13.78 -25.32 -0.78
N ILE A 28 13.10 -26.39 -1.22
CA ILE A 28 12.71 -26.61 -2.61
C ILE A 28 11.22 -26.35 -2.78
N GLU A 29 10.85 -25.45 -3.69
CA GLU A 29 9.46 -25.26 -4.13
C GLU A 29 9.17 -26.01 -5.43
N VAL A 30 8.18 -26.90 -5.44
CA VAL A 30 7.77 -27.66 -6.63
C VAL A 30 6.38 -27.29 -7.15
N THR A 31 6.33 -26.78 -8.38
CA THR A 31 5.08 -26.44 -9.09
C THR A 31 4.85 -27.42 -10.24
N ARG A 32 3.66 -28.03 -10.29
CA ARG A 32 3.21 -28.85 -11.44
C ARG A 32 2.47 -27.99 -12.45
N ASN A 33 2.48 -28.43 -13.70
CA ASN A 33 1.81 -27.86 -14.88
C ASN A 33 0.26 -27.71 -14.81
N CYS A 34 -0.35 -27.84 -13.63
CA CYS A 34 -1.80 -27.80 -13.43
C CYS A 34 -2.26 -26.76 -12.40
N ASN A 35 -1.54 -25.64 -12.23
CA ASN A 35 -1.92 -24.54 -11.33
C ASN A 35 -2.14 -24.94 -9.86
N ARG A 36 -1.44 -25.99 -9.37
CA ARG A 36 -1.34 -26.28 -7.94
C ARG A 36 0.12 -26.55 -7.56
N SER A 37 0.65 -25.72 -6.67
CA SER A 37 1.92 -25.91 -5.96
C SER A 37 1.61 -26.05 -4.47
N VAL A 38 2.26 -27.00 -3.80
CA VAL A 38 3.07 -26.83 -2.57
C VAL A 38 3.61 -28.21 -2.17
N ALA A 39 4.93 -28.37 -2.23
CA ALA A 39 5.65 -29.27 -1.34
C ALA A 39 7.02 -28.65 -1.05
N LEU A 40 7.20 -28.15 0.17
CA LEU A 40 8.49 -27.72 0.69
C LEU A 40 9.27 -28.96 1.15
N VAL A 41 10.45 -29.20 0.56
CA VAL A 41 11.40 -30.19 1.09
C VAL A 41 12.53 -29.40 1.76
N LYS A 42 12.68 -29.60 3.07
CA LYS A 42 13.80 -29.08 3.86
C LYS A 42 15.00 -30.00 3.64
N LEU A 43 16.14 -29.44 3.24
CA LEU A 43 17.42 -30.14 3.17
C LEU A 43 18.40 -29.47 4.14
N ASP A 44 19.23 -30.27 4.80
CA ASP A 44 20.31 -29.78 5.65
C ASP A 44 21.42 -29.13 4.80
N ALA A 45 22.02 -28.05 5.30
CA ALA A 45 22.97 -27.22 4.58
C ALA A 45 24.25 -27.94 4.09
N SER A 46 24.57 -29.13 4.62
CA SER A 46 25.71 -29.95 4.19
C SER A 46 25.45 -30.79 2.93
N ALA A 47 24.19 -30.94 2.54
CA ALA A 47 23.74 -31.85 1.48
C ALA A 47 23.48 -31.08 0.17
N ARG A 48 24.55 -30.79 -0.58
CA ARG A 48 24.45 -30.09 -1.88
C ARG A 48 23.88 -31.01 -2.97
N ALA A 49 22.92 -30.49 -3.74
CA ALA A 49 22.41 -30.94 -5.06
C ALA A 49 22.00 -32.42 -5.27
N GLN A 50 22.81 -33.40 -4.90
CA GLN A 50 22.56 -34.83 -5.10
C GLN A 50 21.39 -35.33 -4.23
N ASP A 51 21.32 -34.91 -2.98
CA ASP A 51 20.22 -35.28 -2.08
C ASP A 51 18.91 -34.59 -2.46
N ALA A 52 18.99 -33.36 -2.96
CA ALA A 52 17.86 -32.63 -3.55
C ALA A 52 17.28 -33.37 -4.76
N LEU A 53 18.16 -33.76 -5.68
CA LEU A 53 17.83 -34.52 -6.88
C LEU A 53 17.27 -35.90 -6.53
N ALA A 54 17.88 -36.61 -5.57
CA ALA A 54 17.42 -37.92 -5.10
C ALA A 54 16.03 -37.84 -4.44
N ALA A 55 15.79 -36.84 -3.58
CA ALA A 55 14.49 -36.61 -2.95
C ALA A 55 13.41 -36.27 -3.98
N ALA A 56 13.73 -35.43 -4.96
CA ALA A 56 12.85 -35.13 -6.08
C ALA A 56 12.53 -36.39 -6.90
N CYS A 57 13.55 -37.12 -7.37
CA CYS A 57 13.39 -38.33 -8.16
C CYS A 57 12.56 -39.40 -7.43
N ASN A 58 12.83 -39.65 -6.15
CA ASN A 58 12.08 -40.59 -5.33
C ASN A 58 10.60 -40.19 -5.20
N LYS A 59 10.31 -38.90 -5.05
CA LYS A 59 8.93 -38.40 -4.86
C LYS A 59 8.12 -38.39 -6.16
N PHE A 60 8.77 -38.22 -7.31
CA PHE A 60 8.14 -38.22 -8.63
C PHE A 60 8.28 -39.56 -9.39
N ARG A 61 8.88 -40.58 -8.75
CA ARG A 61 9.13 -41.91 -9.34
C ARG A 61 9.90 -41.84 -10.67
N THR A 62 10.71 -40.82 -10.87
CA THR A 62 11.67 -40.77 -11.97
C THR A 62 12.92 -41.52 -11.50
N LYS A 63 13.40 -42.49 -12.30
CA LYS A 63 14.69 -43.13 -11.99
C LYS A 63 15.75 -42.03 -12.12
N ALA A 64 16.55 -41.80 -11.07
CA ALA A 64 17.55 -40.72 -10.99
C ALA A 64 18.51 -40.67 -12.21
N SER A 65 18.67 -41.79 -12.91
CA SER A 65 19.53 -41.93 -14.08
C SER A 65 18.90 -41.50 -15.42
N LYS A 66 17.66 -40.99 -15.46
CA LYS A 66 16.92 -40.69 -16.71
C LYS A 66 16.19 -39.34 -16.70
N SER A 67 16.83 -38.31 -16.15
CA SER A 67 16.26 -36.96 -16.12
C SER A 67 17.31 -35.95 -16.57
N LYS A 68 16.88 -34.96 -17.33
CA LYS A 68 17.69 -33.84 -17.80
C LYS A 68 17.39 -32.64 -16.91
N LEU A 69 18.43 -31.96 -16.47
CA LEU A 69 18.33 -30.73 -15.71
C LEU A 69 18.52 -29.56 -16.67
N PHE A 70 17.66 -28.55 -16.58
CA PHE A 70 17.83 -27.30 -17.32
C PHE A 70 17.92 -26.13 -16.36
N HIS A 71 18.86 -25.23 -16.63
CA HIS A 71 18.99 -23.93 -15.98
C HIS A 71 19.05 -22.88 -17.08
N GLU A 72 18.15 -21.90 -17.02
CA GLU A 72 18.13 -20.78 -17.98
C GLU A 72 18.05 -21.22 -19.46
N GLY A 73 17.38 -22.36 -19.72
CA GLY A 73 17.24 -22.93 -21.06
C GLY A 73 18.43 -23.78 -21.53
N ALA A 74 19.56 -23.75 -20.81
CA ALA A 74 20.70 -24.62 -21.05
C ALA A 74 20.55 -25.94 -20.27
N GLN A 75 20.81 -27.06 -20.94
CA GLN A 75 20.88 -28.36 -20.27
C GLN A 75 22.16 -28.39 -19.41
N LEU A 76 22.00 -28.59 -18.10
CA LEU A 76 23.12 -28.71 -17.16
C LEU A 76 23.53 -30.18 -16.98
N ASP A 77 24.83 -30.36 -16.73
CA ASP A 77 25.36 -31.59 -16.13
C ASP A 77 25.01 -31.59 -14.62
N PRO A 78 24.42 -32.66 -14.07
CA PRO A 78 24.08 -32.78 -12.65
C PRO A 78 25.24 -32.50 -11.67
N LEU A 79 26.50 -32.50 -12.12
CA LEU A 79 27.69 -32.27 -11.29
C LEU A 79 28.20 -30.81 -11.28
N GLN A 80 27.60 -29.89 -12.04
CA GLN A 80 27.97 -28.48 -11.99
C GLN A 80 27.39 -27.78 -10.76
N GLN A 81 28.16 -26.85 -10.19
CA GLN A 81 27.77 -26.10 -8.99
C GLN A 81 26.58 -25.18 -9.28
N ILE A 82 25.38 -25.65 -8.95
CA ILE A 82 24.16 -24.84 -8.95
C ILE A 82 24.31 -23.75 -7.89
N ALA A 83 24.19 -22.49 -8.28
CA ALA A 83 24.23 -21.36 -7.35
C ALA A 83 22.97 -21.30 -6.47
N ASP A 84 23.10 -20.73 -5.28
CA ASP A 84 21.96 -20.52 -4.39
C ASP A 84 20.94 -19.56 -5.03
N GLY A 85 19.66 -19.93 -4.98
CA GLY A 85 18.58 -19.17 -5.63
C GLY A 85 18.35 -19.52 -7.10
N SER A 86 19.18 -20.36 -7.72
CA SER A 86 18.98 -20.81 -9.10
C SER A 86 17.62 -21.49 -9.30
N ARG A 87 17.00 -21.24 -10.46
CA ARG A 87 15.78 -21.93 -10.89
C ARG A 87 16.16 -23.09 -11.80
N LEU A 88 15.68 -24.27 -11.46
CA LEU A 88 15.95 -25.49 -12.22
C LEU A 88 14.66 -26.11 -12.74
N TRP A 89 14.75 -26.68 -13.93
CA TRP A 89 13.70 -27.48 -14.53
C TRP A 89 14.18 -28.91 -14.64
N LEU A 90 13.40 -29.84 -14.09
CA LEU A 90 13.66 -31.27 -14.24
C LEU A 90 12.73 -31.81 -15.34
N VAL A 91 13.31 -32.29 -16.41
CA VAL A 91 12.60 -32.82 -17.58
C VAL A 91 12.93 -34.29 -17.73
N GLY A 92 11.94 -35.15 -17.97
CA GLY A 92 12.22 -36.56 -18.25
C GLY A 92 13.13 -36.71 -19.47
N GLU A 93 14.01 -37.72 -19.51
CA GLU A 93 14.93 -37.93 -20.64
C GLU A 93 14.23 -38.00 -22.00
N ALA A 94 13.01 -38.56 -22.03
CA ALA A 94 12.14 -38.69 -23.20
C ALA A 94 11.24 -37.47 -23.46
N GLU A 95 11.29 -36.44 -22.61
CA GLU A 95 10.47 -35.24 -22.75
C GLU A 95 11.30 -34.10 -23.36
N VAL A 96 10.65 -33.28 -24.19
CA VAL A 96 11.25 -32.07 -24.77
C VAL A 96 10.97 -30.90 -23.82
N TYR A 97 12.00 -30.12 -23.48
CA TYR A 97 11.81 -28.90 -22.71
C TYR A 97 10.94 -27.91 -23.51
N GLN A 98 9.75 -27.60 -23.01
CA GLN A 98 8.82 -26.63 -23.59
C GLN A 98 8.75 -25.31 -22.77
N GLY A 99 9.69 -25.10 -21.84
CA GLY A 99 9.78 -23.87 -21.06
C GLY A 99 10.35 -22.69 -21.87
N PRO A 100 10.39 -21.47 -21.30
CA PRO A 100 11.01 -20.33 -21.95
C PRO A 100 12.48 -20.62 -22.24
N SER A 101 12.93 -20.33 -23.46
CA SER A 101 14.29 -20.65 -23.95
C SER A 101 15.35 -19.61 -23.60
N SER A 102 14.98 -18.50 -22.94
CA SER A 102 15.92 -17.46 -22.51
C SER A 102 15.70 -17.06 -21.04
N GLU A 103 16.78 -16.73 -20.34
CA GLU A 103 16.82 -16.20 -18.97
C GLU A 103 15.84 -15.02 -18.80
N GLN A 104 15.80 -14.12 -19.79
CA GLN A 104 14.89 -12.98 -19.84
C GLN A 104 13.42 -13.40 -19.77
N ALA A 105 13.01 -14.44 -20.48
CA ALA A 105 11.62 -14.90 -20.46
C ALA A 105 11.24 -15.60 -19.15
N ILE A 106 12.20 -16.19 -18.44
CA ILE A 106 12.01 -16.75 -17.09
C ILE A 106 11.86 -15.63 -16.06
N LEU A 107 12.71 -14.61 -16.16
CA LEU A 107 12.65 -13.42 -15.31
C LEU A 107 11.33 -12.68 -15.49
N GLU A 108 10.90 -12.48 -16.73
CA GLU A 108 9.65 -11.80 -17.04
C GLU A 108 8.43 -12.50 -16.45
N ARG A 109 8.38 -13.84 -16.57
CA ARG A 109 7.31 -14.64 -15.93
C ARG A 109 7.35 -14.55 -14.41
N ASP A 110 8.53 -14.46 -13.78
CA ASP A 110 8.63 -14.25 -12.32
C ASP A 110 8.01 -12.91 -11.93
N ILE A 111 8.41 -11.85 -12.62
CA ILE A 111 7.92 -10.50 -12.37
C ILE A 111 6.40 -10.47 -12.53
N GLN A 112 5.86 -11.01 -13.63
CA GLN A 112 4.42 -11.11 -13.87
C GLN A 112 3.69 -11.90 -12.76
N SER A 113 4.26 -13.01 -12.30
CA SER A 113 3.65 -13.82 -11.23
C SER A 113 3.60 -13.12 -9.86
N ARG A 114 4.38 -12.06 -9.67
CA ARG A 114 4.46 -11.30 -8.41
C ARG A 114 3.58 -10.07 -8.41
N VAL A 115 3.17 -9.59 -9.58
CA VAL A 115 2.33 -8.40 -9.72
C VAL A 115 0.88 -8.83 -9.88
N THR A 116 -0.01 -8.17 -9.14
CA THR A 116 -1.46 -8.28 -9.33
C THR A 116 -2.01 -6.86 -9.43
N ILE A 117 -2.80 -6.57 -10.44
CA ILE A 117 -3.49 -5.28 -10.57
C ILE A 117 -4.96 -5.55 -10.29
N LEU A 118 -5.52 -4.87 -9.31
CA LEU A 118 -6.94 -4.92 -8.99
C LEU A 118 -7.67 -3.96 -9.93
N ASP A 119 -8.13 -4.48 -11.05
CA ASP A 119 -8.87 -3.75 -12.08
C ASP A 119 -10.36 -4.14 -12.11
N GLY A 120 -11.11 -3.45 -12.97
CA GLY A 120 -12.53 -3.69 -13.19
C GLY A 120 -12.94 -3.06 -14.52
N ALA A 121 -14.07 -3.50 -15.09
CA ALA A 121 -14.53 -3.04 -16.41
C ALA A 121 -14.68 -1.51 -16.51
N ASP A 122 -15.01 -0.86 -15.39
CA ASP A 122 -15.26 0.58 -15.31
C ASP A 122 -14.11 1.36 -14.62
N VAL A 123 -12.97 0.70 -14.36
CA VAL A 123 -11.81 1.31 -13.68
C VAL A 123 -10.73 1.63 -14.70
N TRP A 124 -10.41 2.92 -14.83
CA TRP A 124 -9.23 3.34 -15.60
C TRP A 124 -7.99 3.30 -14.72
N ILE A 125 -6.98 2.54 -15.15
CA ILE A 125 -5.66 2.49 -14.53
C ILE A 125 -4.62 2.97 -15.55
N ASP A 126 -3.68 3.80 -15.11
CA ASP A 126 -2.60 4.33 -15.93
C ASP A 126 -1.64 3.21 -16.39
N PRO A 127 -1.54 2.91 -17.70
CA PRO A 127 -0.66 1.84 -18.19
C PRO A 127 0.82 2.09 -17.84
N GLU A 128 1.27 3.35 -17.80
CA GLU A 128 2.64 3.67 -17.40
C GLU A 128 2.88 3.35 -15.92
N ALA A 129 1.86 3.53 -15.08
CA ALA A 129 1.94 3.18 -13.66
C ALA A 129 2.02 1.65 -13.46
N VAL A 130 1.30 0.88 -14.26
CA VAL A 130 1.43 -0.60 -14.27
C VAL A 130 2.86 -0.99 -14.65
N GLU A 131 3.40 -0.40 -15.71
CA GLU A 131 4.80 -0.65 -16.11
C GLU A 131 5.81 -0.23 -15.02
N GLN A 132 5.58 0.89 -14.34
CA GLN A 132 6.38 1.32 -13.20
C GLN A 132 6.37 0.31 -12.04
N VAL A 133 5.24 -0.35 -11.77
CA VAL A 133 5.15 -1.44 -10.78
C VAL A 133 6.00 -2.63 -11.24
N HIS A 134 5.87 -3.07 -12.50
CA HIS A 134 6.71 -4.14 -13.05
C HIS A 134 8.21 -3.80 -12.99
N ASN A 135 8.58 -2.57 -13.34
CA ASN A 135 9.96 -2.10 -13.28
C ASN A 135 10.49 -2.06 -11.84
N THR A 136 9.66 -1.67 -10.88
CA THR A 136 10.00 -1.71 -9.44
C THR A 136 10.27 -3.14 -8.99
N VAL A 137 9.40 -4.09 -9.34
CA VAL A 137 9.62 -5.52 -9.05
C VAL A 137 10.87 -6.05 -9.73
N ARG A 138 11.10 -5.70 -11.01
CA ARG A 138 12.29 -6.10 -11.78
C ARG A 138 13.58 -5.63 -11.12
N ALA A 139 13.65 -4.36 -10.71
CA ALA A 139 14.82 -3.76 -10.09
C ALA A 139 15.14 -4.33 -8.70
N SER A 140 14.20 -5.02 -8.05
CA SER A 140 14.34 -5.55 -6.70
C SER A 140 13.80 -6.98 -6.59
N ILE A 141 13.98 -7.80 -7.64
CA ILE A 141 13.38 -9.14 -7.77
C ILE A 141 13.81 -10.13 -6.69
N GLY A 142 15.01 -9.94 -6.10
CA GLY A 142 15.49 -10.71 -4.96
C GLY A 142 14.79 -10.36 -3.64
N GLU A 143 14.27 -9.14 -3.52
CA GLU A 143 13.71 -8.59 -2.29
C GLU A 143 12.18 -8.57 -2.29
N ILE A 144 11.58 -8.16 -3.41
CA ILE A 144 10.12 -8.01 -3.54
C ILE A 144 9.49 -9.40 -3.73
N LEU A 145 8.59 -9.73 -2.81
CA LEU A 145 7.85 -10.97 -2.79
C LEU A 145 6.60 -10.87 -3.65
N ARG A 146 5.86 -9.76 -3.51
CA ARG A 146 4.58 -9.51 -4.19
C ARG A 146 4.28 -8.02 -4.27
N ALA A 147 3.60 -7.59 -5.32
CA ALA A 147 3.11 -6.22 -5.50
C ALA A 147 1.65 -6.25 -5.95
N VAL A 148 0.82 -5.39 -5.35
CA VAL A 148 -0.59 -5.25 -5.66
C VAL A 148 -0.88 -3.80 -6.01
N GLY A 149 -1.25 -3.55 -7.27
CA GLY A 149 -1.78 -2.29 -7.74
C GLY A 149 -3.26 -2.17 -7.41
N MET A 150 -3.64 -1.07 -6.78
CA MET A 150 -5.02 -0.75 -6.40
C MET A 150 -5.78 -0.09 -7.56
N PRO A 151 -7.12 -0.01 -7.52
CA PRO A 151 -7.92 0.64 -8.56
C PRO A 151 -7.57 2.11 -8.84
N ASP A 152 -6.92 2.79 -7.89
CA ASP A 152 -6.46 4.18 -8.01
C ASP A 152 -5.00 4.32 -8.47
N LEU A 153 -4.40 3.23 -8.99
CA LEU A 153 -3.02 3.20 -9.47
C LEU A 153 -2.77 4.21 -10.60
N HIS A 154 -1.81 5.10 -10.36
CA HIS A 154 -1.40 6.14 -11.31
C HIS A 154 0.08 6.49 -11.20
N HIS A 155 0.60 7.26 -12.17
CA HIS A 155 2.00 7.65 -12.28
C HIS A 155 2.66 8.03 -10.94
N GLY A 156 3.80 7.42 -10.63
CA GLY A 156 4.53 7.65 -9.38
C GLY A 156 5.30 6.45 -8.83
N PRO A 157 4.93 5.20 -9.10
CA PRO A 157 3.56 4.67 -9.05
C PRO A 157 2.94 4.93 -7.66
N THR A 158 1.68 5.37 -7.62
CA THR A 158 0.90 5.62 -6.40
C THR A 158 -0.41 4.86 -6.50
N GLY A 159 -0.88 4.23 -5.43
CA GLY A 159 -1.95 3.22 -5.53
C GLY A 159 -1.38 1.80 -5.48
N VAL A 160 -0.34 1.54 -4.68
CA VAL A 160 0.33 0.23 -4.67
C VAL A 160 0.74 -0.21 -3.26
N ALA A 161 0.54 -1.50 -3.00
CA ALA A 161 1.08 -2.20 -1.83
C ALA A 161 2.13 -3.23 -2.26
N ILE A 162 3.29 -3.27 -1.60
CA ILE A 162 4.43 -4.12 -1.97
C ILE A 162 4.94 -4.86 -0.74
N LEU A 163 4.92 -6.19 -0.78
CA LEU A 163 5.50 -7.06 0.23
C LEU A 163 6.95 -7.37 -0.14
N ALA A 164 7.89 -7.15 0.78
CA ALA A 164 9.32 -7.41 0.56
C ALA A 164 9.99 -8.06 1.78
N ARG A 165 11.18 -8.63 1.57
CA ARG A 165 11.99 -9.29 2.61
C ARG A 165 12.69 -8.32 3.57
N ARG A 166 12.86 -7.07 3.16
CA ARG A 166 13.55 -6.01 3.91
C ARG A 166 12.87 -4.67 3.63
N PRO A 167 13.06 -3.63 4.45
CA PRO A 167 12.52 -2.32 4.17
C PRO A 167 13.27 -1.68 2.99
N LEU A 168 12.51 -1.08 2.08
CA LEU A 168 12.98 -0.44 0.86
C LEU A 168 12.60 1.05 0.91
N PRO A 169 13.51 1.94 1.36
CA PRO A 169 13.19 3.34 1.67
C PRO A 169 12.55 4.16 0.55
N LYS A 170 12.81 3.78 -0.71
CA LYS A 170 12.29 4.49 -1.89
C LYS A 170 10.81 4.22 -2.15
N LEU A 171 10.27 3.09 -1.68
CA LEU A 171 8.92 2.64 -1.99
C LEU A 171 7.79 3.49 -1.39
N PRO A 172 7.80 3.91 -0.11
CA PRO A 172 6.71 4.74 0.45
C PRO A 172 6.68 6.17 -0.11
N GLY A 173 7.75 6.61 -0.77
CA GLY A 173 7.90 7.99 -1.26
C GLY A 173 8.39 8.96 -0.19
N TYR A 174 8.47 10.25 -0.57
CA TYR A 174 9.07 11.28 0.28
C TYR A 174 8.13 11.79 1.39
N ASP A 175 6.81 11.67 1.23
CA ASP A 175 5.83 12.12 2.23
C ASP A 175 5.44 10.96 3.15
N ILE A 176 6.41 10.53 3.96
CA ILE A 176 6.26 9.43 4.92
C ILE A 176 5.17 9.78 5.94
N GLY A 177 4.31 8.83 6.26
CA GLY A 177 3.21 9.03 7.20
C GLY A 177 2.07 9.91 6.65
N CYS A 178 2.12 10.31 5.36
CA CYS A 178 0.96 10.91 4.70
C CYS A 178 -0.26 9.99 4.90
N GLY A 179 -1.37 10.60 5.26
CA GLY A 179 -2.52 9.87 5.76
C GLY A 179 -3.71 10.77 6.00
N MET A 180 -4.79 10.15 6.45
CA MET A 180 -6.08 10.78 6.67
C MET A 180 -6.57 10.46 8.06
N ALA A 181 -7.02 11.49 8.76
CA ALA A 181 -7.62 11.36 10.08
C ALA A 181 -9.01 11.99 10.08
N LEU A 182 -9.99 11.25 10.60
CA LEU A 182 -11.38 11.67 10.76
C LEU A 182 -11.65 11.99 12.23
N PHE A 183 -12.06 13.22 12.50
CA PHE A 183 -12.31 13.72 13.85
C PHE A 183 -13.80 13.97 14.06
N ARG A 184 -14.27 13.59 15.25
CA ARG A 184 -15.61 13.93 15.69
C ARG A 184 -15.72 15.43 15.94
N THR A 185 -16.85 16.02 15.59
CA THR A 185 -17.15 17.40 15.96
C THR A 185 -18.55 17.51 16.57
N ARG A 186 -18.86 18.67 17.15
CA ARG A 186 -20.22 19.09 17.53
C ARG A 186 -20.76 20.20 16.63
N ILE A 187 -20.14 20.42 15.49
CA ILE A 187 -20.59 21.42 14.52
C ILE A 187 -21.90 20.91 13.91
N PRO A 188 -23.02 21.63 14.00
CA PRO A 188 -24.28 21.16 13.44
C PRO A 188 -24.18 20.95 11.92
N ALA A 189 -24.65 19.82 11.43
CA ALA A 189 -24.69 19.52 9.99
C ALA A 189 -25.61 20.49 9.22
N SER A 190 -26.55 21.13 9.91
CA SER A 190 -27.46 22.14 9.36
C SER A 190 -26.83 23.53 9.18
N LEU A 191 -25.58 23.72 9.60
CA LEU A 191 -24.92 25.01 9.50
C LEU A 191 -24.63 25.37 8.03
N SER A 192 -25.00 26.58 7.62
CA SER A 192 -24.79 27.02 6.24
C SER A 192 -23.31 27.19 5.90
N ARG A 193 -22.98 26.95 4.62
CA ARG A 193 -21.61 27.13 4.10
C ARG A 193 -21.08 28.53 4.36
N ASP A 194 -21.90 29.56 4.22
CA ASP A 194 -21.51 30.95 4.50
C ASP A 194 -21.16 31.18 5.97
N ALA A 195 -21.89 30.55 6.89
CA ALA A 195 -21.60 30.65 8.31
C ALA A 195 -20.28 29.94 8.66
N VAL A 196 -20.03 28.77 8.05
CA VAL A 196 -18.74 28.08 8.16
C VAL A 196 -17.62 28.96 7.60
N ALA A 197 -17.77 29.51 6.40
CA ALA A 197 -16.76 30.35 5.74
C ALA A 197 -16.41 31.58 6.58
N ARG A 198 -17.40 32.27 7.16
CA ARG A 198 -17.17 33.40 8.07
C ARG A 198 -16.37 32.98 9.31
N ARG A 199 -16.69 31.84 9.92
CA ARG A 199 -15.97 31.32 11.10
C ARG A 199 -14.54 30.92 10.77
N MET A 200 -14.30 30.43 9.56
CA MET A 200 -12.98 29.97 9.11
C MET A 200 -12.14 31.05 8.42
N ALA A 201 -12.65 32.26 8.26
CA ALA A 201 -12.01 33.33 7.49
C ALA A 201 -10.60 33.71 7.95
N ARG A 202 -10.23 33.43 9.21
CA ARG A 202 -8.92 33.72 9.79
C ARG A 202 -8.06 32.47 10.02
N LEU A 203 -8.51 31.30 9.54
CA LEU A 203 -7.73 30.08 9.69
C LEU A 203 -6.45 30.19 8.87
N ASP A 204 -5.31 30.12 9.54
CA ASP A 204 -4.02 29.88 8.91
C ASP A 204 -3.55 28.48 9.28
N LEU A 205 -3.38 27.62 8.27
CA LEU A 205 -2.75 26.31 8.40
C LEU A 205 -1.44 26.21 7.60
N ASP A 206 -0.97 27.31 7.03
CA ASP A 206 0.29 27.35 6.29
C ASP A 206 1.46 27.68 7.22
N SER A 207 1.21 28.47 8.27
CA SER A 207 2.20 28.82 9.30
C SER A 207 2.03 27.96 10.54
N GLY A 208 3.12 27.39 11.07
CA GLY A 208 3.11 26.70 12.37
C GLY A 208 3.07 27.66 13.55
N GLU A 209 2.54 27.18 14.69
CA GLU A 209 2.44 27.97 15.94
C GLU A 209 3.64 27.75 16.86
N ASP A 210 4.38 26.65 16.69
CA ASP A 210 5.50 26.26 17.55
C ASP A 210 6.85 26.73 16.95
N PRO A 211 7.60 27.62 17.62
CA PRO A 211 8.92 28.03 17.16
C PRO A 211 9.95 26.89 17.11
N ALA A 212 9.79 25.84 17.93
CA ALA A 212 10.69 24.69 17.94
C ALA A 212 10.42 23.72 16.78
N ASP A 213 9.18 23.68 16.29
CA ASP A 213 8.79 22.92 15.10
C ASP A 213 7.77 23.72 14.26
N PRO A 214 8.24 24.59 13.36
CA PRO A 214 7.37 25.48 12.59
C PRO A 214 6.52 24.75 11.54
N PHE A 215 6.70 23.43 11.37
CA PHE A 215 5.88 22.62 10.46
C PHE A 215 4.73 21.94 11.18
N LEU A 216 4.77 21.80 12.51
CA LEU A 216 3.73 21.14 13.27
C LEU A 216 2.43 21.95 13.25
N GLY A 217 1.31 21.27 12.98
CA GLY A 217 0.01 21.89 12.80
C GLY A 217 -0.18 22.57 11.45
N THR A 218 0.72 22.36 10.47
CA THR A 218 0.59 22.91 9.11
C THR A 218 0.03 21.89 8.12
N ILE A 219 -0.85 22.35 7.22
CA ILE A 219 -1.54 21.49 6.26
C ILE A 219 -0.61 21.04 5.13
N GLY A 220 0.07 22.01 4.52
CA GLY A 220 0.91 21.81 3.35
C GLY A 220 0.25 21.87 1.98
N GLY A 221 1.11 21.83 0.96
CA GLY A 221 0.70 21.87 -0.43
C GLY A 221 0.30 20.50 -1.00
N GLY A 222 0.03 20.48 -2.30
CA GLY A 222 -0.33 19.25 -3.01
C GLY A 222 -1.80 18.88 -2.82
N ASN A 223 -2.05 17.62 -2.46
CA ASN A 223 -3.39 17.08 -2.19
C ASN A 223 -3.77 17.09 -0.71
N HIS A 224 -3.03 17.81 0.14
CA HIS A 224 -3.42 17.97 1.54
C HIS A 224 -4.61 18.91 1.66
N PHE A 225 -5.53 18.63 2.59
CA PHE A 225 -6.73 19.40 2.83
C PHE A 225 -7.31 19.12 4.22
N ALA A 226 -8.13 20.04 4.71
CA ALA A 226 -8.98 19.85 5.87
C ALA A 226 -10.41 20.20 5.44
N GLU A 227 -11.33 19.24 5.52
CA GLU A 227 -12.70 19.38 5.04
C GLU A 227 -13.70 19.07 6.16
N LEU A 228 -14.70 19.95 6.30
CA LEU A 228 -15.91 19.65 7.08
C LEU A 228 -16.89 18.91 6.18
N LEU A 229 -17.22 17.69 6.57
CA LEU A 229 -18.11 16.81 5.83
C LEU A 229 -19.39 16.57 6.61
N VAL A 230 -20.50 16.44 5.89
CA VAL A 230 -21.77 15.98 6.45
C VAL A 230 -21.99 14.52 6.09
N ILE A 231 -22.60 13.76 6.98
CA ILE A 231 -22.88 12.35 6.77
C ILE A 231 -24.15 12.23 5.92
N ASP A 232 -24.05 11.54 4.79
CA ASP A 232 -25.23 11.17 4.01
C ASP A 232 -25.94 9.98 4.66
N SER A 233 -27.09 10.24 5.27
CA SER A 233 -27.92 9.24 5.95
C SER A 233 -28.56 8.21 5.01
N ALA A 234 -28.47 8.39 3.69
CA ALA A 234 -29.05 7.44 2.71
C ALA A 234 -28.20 6.17 2.52
N THR A 235 -26.94 6.15 2.96
CA THR A 235 -26.07 4.99 2.82
C THR A 235 -26.04 4.17 4.12
N PRO A 236 -26.29 2.84 4.08
CA PRO A 236 -26.17 1.99 5.25
C PRO A 236 -24.77 2.10 5.86
N ILE A 237 -24.71 2.43 7.15
CA ILE A 237 -23.47 2.44 7.92
C ILE A 237 -23.29 1.03 8.48
N ALA A 238 -22.10 0.44 8.31
CA ALA A 238 -21.75 -0.82 8.97
C ALA A 238 -21.88 -0.65 10.49
N ASP A 239 -22.29 -1.69 11.23
CA ASP A 239 -22.55 -1.59 12.67
C ASP A 239 -21.34 -1.04 13.43
N GLU A 240 -20.12 -1.35 12.98
CA GLU A 240 -18.84 -0.87 13.52
C GLU A 240 -18.66 0.65 13.40
N ALA A 241 -19.23 1.27 12.37
CA ALA A 241 -19.18 2.72 12.15
C ALA A 241 -20.41 3.46 12.72
N ASN A 242 -21.49 2.73 13.03
CA ASN A 242 -22.77 3.29 13.48
C ASN A 242 -22.67 4.00 14.84
N THR A 243 -21.70 3.62 15.69
CA THR A 243 -21.44 4.31 16.97
C THR A 243 -20.53 5.53 16.84
N LEU A 244 -19.82 5.69 15.72
CA LEU A 244 -18.83 6.76 15.51
C LEU A 244 -19.46 7.98 14.82
N LEU A 245 -20.38 7.76 13.89
CA LEU A 245 -20.93 8.80 13.02
C LEU A 245 -22.34 9.21 13.46
N ASP A 246 -22.51 10.50 13.79
CA ASP A 246 -23.82 11.09 14.13
C ASP A 246 -24.24 12.09 13.04
N PRO A 247 -25.28 11.82 12.25
CA PRO A 247 -25.66 12.65 11.11
C PRO A 247 -26.15 14.06 11.49
N ARG A 248 -26.40 14.32 12.78
CA ARG A 248 -26.72 15.67 13.27
C ARG A 248 -25.50 16.60 13.27
N HIS A 249 -24.30 16.03 13.23
CA HIS A 249 -23.05 16.77 13.32
C HIS A 249 -22.19 16.55 12.08
N ALA A 250 -21.46 17.59 11.69
CA ALA A 250 -20.39 17.47 10.72
C ALA A 250 -19.20 16.70 11.32
N VAL A 251 -18.37 16.12 10.46
CA VAL A 251 -17.08 15.51 10.81
C VAL A 251 -15.95 16.27 10.13
N LEU A 252 -14.77 16.29 10.76
CA LEU A 252 -13.59 16.95 10.19
C LEU A 252 -12.65 15.89 9.64
N LEU A 253 -12.39 15.92 8.33
CA LEU A 253 -11.41 15.07 7.67
C LEU A 253 -10.12 15.88 7.44
N VAL A 254 -8.99 15.41 7.95
CA VAL A 254 -7.68 16.03 7.75
C VAL A 254 -6.77 15.09 6.96
N HIS A 255 -6.33 15.54 5.79
CA HIS A 255 -5.30 14.89 4.99
C HIS A 255 -4.00 15.69 5.08
N SER A 256 -3.00 15.13 5.76
CA SER A 256 -1.63 15.66 5.79
C SER A 256 -0.62 14.56 6.14
N GLY A 257 0.67 14.89 6.00
CA GLY A 257 1.79 13.97 6.22
C GLY A 257 2.90 14.59 7.06
N SER A 258 4.13 14.09 6.88
CA SER A 258 5.31 14.51 7.67
C SER A 258 5.95 15.82 7.21
N ARG A 259 5.35 16.49 6.22
CA ARG A 259 5.83 17.77 5.69
C ARG A 259 7.28 17.62 5.19
N SER A 260 8.11 18.65 5.36
CA SER A 260 9.53 18.64 4.95
C SER A 260 10.39 17.61 5.69
N HIS A 261 9.90 17.04 6.81
CA HIS A 261 10.65 16.02 7.55
C HIS A 261 10.83 14.73 6.75
N GLY A 262 9.80 14.30 6.02
CA GLY A 262 9.84 13.09 5.19
C GLY A 262 10.86 13.17 4.07
N GLU A 263 10.98 14.32 3.41
CA GLU A 263 11.95 14.54 2.34
C GLU A 263 13.40 14.40 2.83
N ARG A 264 13.70 14.88 4.05
CA ARG A 264 15.03 14.74 4.66
C ARG A 264 15.38 13.27 4.92
N VAL A 265 14.46 12.50 5.50
CA VAL A 265 14.67 11.06 5.76
C VAL A 265 14.76 10.30 4.44
N PHE A 266 13.91 10.61 3.47
CA PHE A 266 13.98 10.01 2.14
C PHE A 266 15.35 10.24 1.47
N ALA A 267 15.88 11.47 1.54
CA ALA A 267 17.19 11.81 0.98
C ALA A 267 18.34 11.10 1.72
N ALA A 268 18.32 11.10 3.05
CA ALA A 268 19.36 10.48 3.88
C ALA A 268 19.48 8.96 3.65
N HIS A 269 18.38 8.29 3.34
CA HIS A 269 18.32 6.82 3.26
C HIS A 269 18.26 6.25 1.84
N SER A 270 18.41 7.10 0.82
CA SER A 270 18.27 6.71 -0.60
C SER A 270 19.44 5.87 -1.14
N ASP A 271 20.63 5.90 -0.53
CA ASP A 271 21.88 5.33 -1.08
C ASP A 271 22.49 4.18 -0.25
N GLY A 272 21.66 3.32 0.34
CA GLY A 272 22.13 2.14 1.07
C GLY A 272 22.10 2.28 2.58
N ALA A 273 21.00 2.84 3.09
CA ALA A 273 20.72 2.99 4.51
C ALA A 273 20.83 1.70 5.33
N ASN A 274 21.21 1.85 6.59
CA ASN A 274 20.97 0.85 7.62
C ASN A 274 19.44 0.64 7.77
N PRO A 275 18.91 -0.57 7.51
CA PRO A 275 17.48 -0.85 7.59
C PRO A 275 16.84 -0.52 8.95
N GLU A 276 17.53 -0.80 10.05
CA GLU A 276 17.02 -0.59 11.41
C GLU A 276 16.93 0.90 11.75
N GLU A 277 17.97 1.66 11.36
CA GLU A 277 18.00 3.11 11.54
C GLU A 277 16.90 3.80 10.72
N TYR A 278 16.77 3.39 9.45
CA TYR A 278 15.71 3.88 8.59
C TYR A 278 14.33 3.59 9.18
N MET A 279 14.06 2.36 9.62
CA MET A 279 12.76 2.01 10.20
C MET A 279 12.46 2.78 11.49
N ARG A 280 13.47 3.03 12.34
CA ARG A 280 13.32 3.87 13.53
C ARG A 280 12.90 5.30 13.17
N GLU A 281 13.57 5.92 12.19
CA GLU A 281 13.23 7.27 11.73
C GLU A 281 11.89 7.31 11.00
N HIS A 282 11.63 6.32 10.16
CA HIS A 282 10.37 6.14 9.44
C HIS A 282 9.19 6.09 10.41
N MET A 283 9.24 5.23 11.43
CA MET A 283 8.18 5.11 12.42
C MET A 283 8.06 6.36 13.29
N GLY A 284 9.18 7.02 13.61
CA GLY A 284 9.17 8.35 14.25
C GLY A 284 8.42 9.39 13.41
N LEU A 285 8.59 9.40 12.09
CA LEU A 285 7.88 10.29 11.18
C LEU A 285 6.40 9.93 11.01
N VAL A 286 6.05 8.64 11.00
CA VAL A 286 4.64 8.21 11.00
C VAL A 286 3.94 8.74 12.25
N GLY A 287 4.58 8.63 13.43
CA GLY A 287 4.08 9.20 14.68
C GLY A 287 4.00 10.75 14.65
N TRP A 288 5.01 11.41 14.09
CA TRP A 288 5.00 12.86 13.89
C TRP A 288 3.83 13.30 12.98
N ALA A 289 3.60 12.58 11.87
CA ALA A 289 2.53 12.91 10.93
C ALA A 289 1.13 12.76 11.56
N ARG A 290 0.94 11.75 12.41
CA ARG A 290 -0.28 11.61 13.24
C ARG A 290 -0.47 12.83 14.16
N ARG A 291 0.56 13.23 14.91
CA ARG A 291 0.51 14.44 15.75
C ARG A 291 0.23 15.70 14.92
N ASN A 292 0.77 15.79 13.71
CA ASN A 292 0.49 16.90 12.80
C ASN A 292 -0.99 16.96 12.40
N ARG A 293 -1.61 15.82 12.03
CA ARG A 293 -3.05 15.75 11.74
C ARG A 293 -3.91 16.18 12.94
N ALA A 294 -3.58 15.72 14.15
CA ALA A 294 -4.27 16.13 15.37
C ALA A 294 -4.08 17.63 15.67
N ALA A 295 -2.87 18.17 15.49
CA ALA A 295 -2.59 19.59 15.66
C ALA A 295 -3.37 20.46 14.67
N ILE A 296 -3.46 20.05 13.40
CA ILE A 296 -4.30 20.71 12.38
C ILE A 296 -5.76 20.71 12.82
N ALA A 297 -6.30 19.56 13.25
CA ALA A 297 -7.67 19.45 13.73
C ALA A 297 -7.95 20.37 14.91
N ARG A 298 -7.03 20.41 15.90
CA ARG A 298 -7.12 21.33 17.04
C ARG A 298 -7.18 22.79 16.61
N ARG A 299 -6.33 23.21 15.67
CA ARG A 299 -6.32 24.59 15.14
C ARG A 299 -7.60 24.91 14.41
N PHE A 300 -8.07 23.99 13.57
CA PHE A 300 -9.34 24.12 12.85
C PHE A 300 -10.51 24.34 13.81
N LEU A 301 -10.65 23.47 14.81
CA LEU A 301 -11.74 23.54 15.79
C LEU A 301 -11.65 24.77 16.70
N ARG A 302 -10.44 25.17 17.13
CA ARG A 302 -10.22 26.41 17.88
C ARG A 302 -10.65 27.65 17.08
N GLN A 303 -10.28 27.73 15.81
CA GLN A 303 -10.69 28.83 14.95
C GLN A 303 -12.21 28.84 14.75
N PHE A 304 -12.82 27.67 14.57
CA PHE A 304 -14.27 27.57 14.45
C PHE A 304 -14.99 28.07 15.72
N ALA A 305 -14.48 27.71 16.92
CA ALA A 305 -14.99 28.19 18.21
C ALA A 305 -14.91 29.72 18.32
N ALA A 306 -13.72 30.27 18.04
CA ALA A 306 -13.44 31.70 18.16
C ALA A 306 -14.20 32.55 17.14
N GLY A 307 -14.55 31.98 15.98
CA GLY A 307 -15.28 32.64 14.89
C GLY A 307 -16.74 33.00 15.19
N GLY A 308 -17.24 32.69 16.40
CA GLY A 308 -18.53 33.13 16.88
C GLY A 308 -19.39 31.98 17.34
N ALA A 309 -19.25 31.64 18.63
CA ALA A 309 -20.33 31.10 19.43
C ALA A 309 -20.06 31.34 20.92
N ALA A 310 -20.90 32.17 21.53
CA ALA A 310 -21.23 32.03 22.94
C ALA A 310 -22.15 30.79 23.19
N ASP A 311 -22.58 30.12 22.11
CA ASP A 311 -23.55 29.01 22.10
C ASP A 311 -23.07 27.74 21.35
N ALA A 312 -21.76 27.57 21.11
CA ALA A 312 -21.26 26.29 20.62
C ALA A 312 -20.58 25.60 21.80
N ASP A 313 -21.26 24.59 22.32
CA ASP A 313 -20.65 23.46 23.03
C ASP A 313 -19.66 22.75 22.08
N ILE A 314 -18.63 23.42 21.58
CA ILE A 314 -17.43 22.70 21.19
C ILE A 314 -16.89 22.22 22.53
N ASP A 315 -17.09 20.93 22.79
CA ASP A 315 -16.63 20.34 24.02
C ASP A 315 -15.18 20.76 24.23
N ALA A 316 -14.85 21.18 25.44
CA ALA A 316 -13.45 21.31 25.81
C ALA A 316 -12.72 20.00 25.47
N ASP A 317 -13.39 18.84 25.59
CA ASP A 317 -12.89 17.52 25.20
C ASP A 317 -12.74 17.30 23.67
N CYS A 318 -13.41 18.08 22.83
CA CYS A 318 -13.23 18.05 21.36
C CYS A 318 -12.03 18.91 20.91
N VAL A 319 -11.50 19.75 21.79
CA VAL A 319 -10.31 20.59 21.54
C VAL A 319 -9.12 20.11 22.38
N ALA A 320 -9.39 19.59 23.57
CA ALA A 320 -8.45 19.00 24.50
C ALA A 320 -8.25 17.53 24.14
N GLY A 321 -7.05 17.21 23.66
CA GLY A 321 -6.57 15.83 23.62
C GLY A 321 -5.64 15.54 24.80
N GLY A 322 -5.39 14.24 25.00
CA GLY A 322 -4.50 13.74 26.05
C GLY A 322 -3.13 14.42 26.05
N ALA A 323 -2.57 14.57 27.25
CA ALA A 323 -1.39 15.37 27.57
C ALA A 323 -0.11 15.08 26.75
N GLU A 324 -0.10 14.02 25.93
CA GLU A 324 1.06 13.62 25.11
C GLU A 324 0.93 13.93 23.59
N GLU A 325 -0.27 14.16 23.03
CA GLU A 325 -0.47 14.25 21.55
C GLU A 325 -0.88 15.64 21.01
N GLY A 326 -1.24 16.60 21.86
CA GLY A 326 -1.40 18.02 21.46
C GLY A 326 -2.60 18.35 20.54
N GLY A 327 -3.60 17.47 20.42
CA GLY A 327 -4.84 17.70 19.64
C GLY A 327 -5.90 16.61 19.88
N PRO A 328 -7.15 16.77 19.38
CA PRO A 328 -8.23 15.81 19.61
C PRO A 328 -7.89 14.40 19.12
N GLU A 329 -8.48 13.38 19.75
CA GLU A 329 -8.37 12.00 19.31
C GLU A 329 -9.17 11.79 18.01
N ALA A 330 -8.54 11.14 17.02
CA ALA A 330 -9.20 10.79 15.76
C ALA A 330 -10.06 9.53 15.96
N MET A 331 -11.27 9.53 15.38
CA MET A 331 -12.10 8.33 15.30
C MET A 331 -11.46 7.27 14.40
N ILE A 332 -10.83 7.72 13.32
CA ILE A 332 -10.09 6.90 12.37
C ILE A 332 -8.85 7.68 11.99
N ASP A 333 -7.66 7.09 12.07
CA ASP A 333 -6.42 7.66 11.54
C ASP A 333 -5.63 6.59 10.80
N ILE A 334 -5.44 6.79 9.49
CA ILE A 334 -4.74 5.85 8.62
C ILE A 334 -3.61 6.54 7.87
N ALA A 335 -2.44 5.89 7.81
CA ALA A 335 -1.35 6.29 6.92
C ALA A 335 -1.42 5.48 5.61
N HIS A 336 -1.22 6.16 4.48
CA HIS A 336 -1.20 5.53 3.15
C HIS A 336 0.17 5.54 2.46
N ASN A 337 1.17 6.17 3.09
CA ASN A 337 2.57 6.19 2.68
C ASN A 337 3.45 5.75 3.84
N TRP A 338 3.66 4.44 4.00
CA TRP A 338 4.47 3.93 5.11
C TRP A 338 4.88 2.48 4.89
N ILE A 339 5.75 1.99 5.77
CA ILE A 339 6.23 0.62 5.79
C ILE A 339 5.87 0.00 7.13
N GLU A 340 5.29 -1.18 7.05
CA GLU A 340 4.88 -1.97 8.18
C GLU A 340 5.73 -3.24 8.25
N GLU A 341 6.37 -3.48 9.39
CA GLU A 341 7.00 -4.77 9.67
C GLU A 341 5.94 -5.76 10.16
N LEU A 342 5.85 -6.92 9.50
CA LEU A 342 4.92 -7.99 9.82
C LEU A 342 5.55 -8.98 10.79
N SER A 343 4.72 -9.76 11.48
CA SER A 343 5.17 -10.72 12.50
C SER A 343 6.09 -11.83 11.98
N ASP A 344 6.12 -12.06 10.66
CA ASP A 344 6.98 -13.04 10.00
C ASP A 344 8.32 -12.46 9.54
N GLY A 345 8.61 -11.20 9.89
CA GLY A 345 9.84 -10.49 9.51
C GLY A 345 9.84 -9.94 8.09
N THR A 346 8.70 -9.97 7.40
CA THR A 346 8.54 -9.30 6.09
C THR A 346 8.04 -7.86 6.26
N PHE A 347 8.16 -7.05 5.21
CA PHE A 347 7.86 -5.63 5.22
C PHE A 347 6.82 -5.28 4.16
N LEU A 348 5.69 -4.76 4.60
CA LEU A 348 4.60 -4.30 3.74
C LEU A 348 4.71 -2.79 3.52
N HIS A 349 5.03 -2.43 2.28
CA HIS A 349 5.19 -1.05 1.84
C HIS A 349 3.88 -0.58 1.22
N ARG A 350 3.42 0.60 1.58
CA ARG A 350 2.26 1.25 0.99
C ARG A 350 2.67 2.61 0.45
N LYS A 351 2.31 2.89 -0.80
CA LYS A 351 2.43 4.22 -1.42
C LYS A 351 1.12 4.55 -2.11
N GLY A 352 0.37 5.46 -1.49
CA GLY A 352 -1.02 5.69 -1.82
C GLY A 352 -1.85 4.41 -1.72
N ALA A 353 -1.64 3.59 -0.69
CA ALA A 353 -2.53 2.47 -0.40
C ALA A 353 -2.88 2.54 1.08
N ALA A 354 -4.17 2.48 1.40
CA ALA A 354 -4.61 2.53 2.79
C ALA A 354 -4.66 1.12 3.39
N PRO A 355 -4.42 0.96 4.70
CA PRO A 355 -4.56 -0.32 5.38
C PRO A 355 -6.01 -0.81 5.34
N ALA A 356 -6.18 -2.11 5.17
CA ALA A 356 -7.46 -2.80 5.06
C ALA A 356 -7.43 -4.14 5.82
N ARG A 357 -7.19 -4.09 7.12
CA ARG A 357 -7.24 -5.30 7.96
C ARG A 357 -8.68 -5.66 8.27
N ALA A 358 -9.02 -6.94 8.20
CA ALA A 358 -10.35 -7.41 8.58
C ALA A 358 -10.75 -6.92 9.98
N GLY A 359 -12.00 -6.47 10.11
CA GLY A 359 -12.54 -5.94 11.37
C GLY A 359 -12.02 -4.54 11.73
N THR A 360 -11.36 -3.84 10.81
CA THR A 360 -10.95 -2.43 10.99
C THR A 360 -11.75 -1.51 10.09
N LEU A 361 -11.78 -0.21 10.44
CA LEU A 361 -12.32 0.83 9.57
C LEU A 361 -11.19 1.50 8.81
N SER A 362 -11.48 1.89 7.57
CA SER A 362 -10.56 2.64 6.71
C SER A 362 -11.29 3.82 6.05
N LEU A 363 -10.51 4.73 5.47
CA LEU A 363 -11.02 5.92 4.79
C LEU A 363 -10.67 5.86 3.31
N LEU A 364 -11.67 6.15 2.47
CA LEU A 364 -11.51 6.32 1.02
C LEU A 364 -12.09 7.69 0.63
N PRO A 365 -11.28 8.76 0.63
CA PRO A 365 -11.72 10.05 0.15
C PRO A 365 -11.78 10.09 -1.38
N GLY A 366 -12.71 10.89 -1.87
CA GLY A 366 -12.70 11.29 -3.27
C GLY A 366 -11.63 12.35 -3.56
N SER A 367 -11.89 13.15 -4.59
CA SER A 367 -11.23 14.46 -4.75
C SER A 367 -11.83 15.50 -3.80
N ARG A 368 -11.19 16.66 -3.67
CA ARG A 368 -11.75 17.79 -2.90
C ARG A 368 -13.18 18.10 -3.34
N ALA A 369 -14.06 18.33 -2.37
CA ALA A 369 -15.49 18.56 -2.57
C ALA A 369 -16.30 17.42 -3.24
N THR A 370 -15.75 16.20 -3.29
CA THR A 370 -16.49 15.00 -3.68
C THR A 370 -16.71 14.08 -2.48
N ALA A 371 -17.57 13.08 -2.62
CA ALA A 371 -17.89 12.16 -1.54
C ALA A 371 -16.63 11.44 -1.02
N SER A 372 -16.58 11.26 0.30
CA SER A 372 -15.60 10.42 1.00
C SER A 372 -16.33 9.30 1.72
N TYR A 373 -15.70 8.13 1.81
CA TYR A 373 -16.32 6.93 2.34
C TYR A 373 -15.56 6.41 3.56
N VAL A 374 -16.30 5.95 4.56
CA VAL A 374 -15.79 5.11 5.64
C VAL A 374 -16.08 3.67 5.26
N LEU A 375 -15.06 2.82 5.26
CA LEU A 375 -15.16 1.44 4.81
C LEU A 375 -14.91 0.50 5.98
N ALA A 376 -15.78 -0.51 6.15
CA ALA A 376 -15.49 -1.65 7.00
C ALA A 376 -14.68 -2.66 6.20
N CYS A 377 -13.48 -3.00 6.68
CA CYS A 377 -12.58 -3.89 5.97
C CYS A 377 -12.93 -5.34 6.26
N ALA A 378 -13.06 -6.12 5.19
CA ALA A 378 -13.28 -7.56 5.24
C ALA A 378 -11.96 -8.32 5.07
N ASP A 379 -11.99 -9.63 5.33
CA ASP A 379 -10.90 -10.53 4.98
C ASP A 379 -10.74 -10.64 3.45
N ASP A 380 -9.53 -11.03 3.03
CA ASP A 380 -9.27 -11.42 1.64
C ASP A 380 -10.27 -12.51 1.20
N ASP A 381 -10.86 -12.35 0.01
CA ASP A 381 -11.69 -13.39 -0.58
C ASP A 381 -10.81 -14.47 -1.23
N ALA A 382 -10.43 -15.45 -0.40
CA ALA A 382 -9.67 -16.61 -0.82
C ALA A 382 -10.39 -17.44 -1.92
N ALA A 383 -11.72 -17.36 -2.01
CA ALA A 383 -12.49 -18.05 -3.05
C ALA A 383 -12.43 -17.31 -4.40
N ALA A 384 -12.33 -15.98 -4.37
CA ALA A 384 -12.06 -15.14 -5.54
C ALA A 384 -10.58 -15.12 -5.96
N GLY A 385 -9.68 -15.68 -5.14
CA GLY A 385 -8.24 -15.68 -5.41
C GLY A 385 -7.61 -14.29 -5.30
N VAL A 386 -8.30 -13.35 -4.67
CA VAL A 386 -7.82 -11.98 -4.44
C VAL A 386 -6.96 -11.97 -3.19
N ASN A 387 -5.76 -11.41 -3.30
CA ASN A 387 -4.92 -11.07 -2.17
C ASN A 387 -4.57 -9.59 -2.33
N HIS A 388 -5.19 -8.73 -1.55
CA HIS A 388 -4.98 -7.28 -1.60
C HIS A 388 -3.91 -6.81 -0.61
N LEU A 389 -3.11 -7.74 -0.05
CA LEU A 389 -2.09 -7.48 0.96
C LEU A 389 -2.62 -6.60 2.12
N ALA A 390 -3.82 -6.91 2.62
CA ALA A 390 -4.50 -6.12 3.66
C ALA A 390 -4.44 -4.60 3.37
N SER A 391 -4.63 -4.22 2.10
CA SER A 391 -4.59 -2.85 1.62
C SER A 391 -5.73 -2.55 0.65
N LEU A 392 -6.12 -1.28 0.53
CA LEU A 392 -7.13 -0.78 -0.41
C LEU A 392 -6.71 0.56 -1.03
N ALA A 393 -7.45 1.02 -2.03
CA ALA A 393 -7.25 2.33 -2.68
C ALA A 393 -7.26 3.47 -1.65
N HIS A 394 -6.35 4.44 -1.76
CA HIS A 394 -6.29 5.54 -0.79
C HIS A 394 -7.14 6.75 -1.20
N GLY A 395 -7.66 6.76 -2.42
CA GLY A 395 -8.59 7.78 -2.89
C GLY A 395 -9.04 7.55 -4.32
N ALA A 396 -9.49 8.62 -5.00
CA ALA A 396 -9.99 8.54 -6.38
C ALA A 396 -8.91 8.42 -7.48
N GLY A 397 -7.62 8.44 -7.11
CA GLY A 397 -6.51 8.45 -8.06
C GLY A 397 -6.40 9.74 -8.89
N ARG A 398 -5.42 9.81 -9.80
CA ARG A 398 -5.26 10.95 -10.72
C ARG A 398 -5.19 10.48 -12.15
N ARG A 399 -6.09 11.02 -12.97
CA ARG A 399 -6.05 10.83 -14.43
C ARG A 399 -5.09 11.77 -15.16
N LEU A 400 -4.87 12.97 -14.61
CA LEU A 400 -4.00 13.99 -15.21
C LEU A 400 -2.87 14.36 -14.25
N SER A 401 -1.68 14.64 -14.80
CA SER A 401 -0.61 15.28 -14.03
C SER A 401 -1.05 16.67 -13.59
N ARG A 402 -0.45 17.20 -12.51
CA ARG A 402 -0.76 18.57 -12.04
C ARG A 402 -0.49 19.63 -13.10
N ALA A 403 0.56 19.44 -13.90
CA ALA A 403 0.89 20.33 -15.01
C ALA A 403 -0.16 20.24 -16.14
N ALA A 404 -0.59 19.02 -16.48
CA ALA A 404 -1.64 18.82 -17.49
C ALA A 404 -2.99 19.38 -17.03
N ALA A 405 -3.39 19.12 -15.79
CA ALA A 405 -4.64 19.64 -15.22
C ALA A 405 -4.67 21.18 -15.22
N ARG A 406 -3.53 21.84 -14.93
CA ARG A 406 -3.42 23.31 -15.00
C ARG A 406 -3.63 23.85 -16.42
N ARG A 407 -3.15 23.15 -17.45
CA ARG A 407 -3.34 23.55 -18.86
C ARG A 407 -4.80 23.37 -19.30
N VAL A 408 -5.42 22.25 -18.93
CA VAL A 408 -6.84 22.00 -19.25
C VAL A 408 -7.76 22.99 -18.54
N GLY A 409 -7.44 23.36 -17.29
CA GLY A 409 -8.21 24.34 -16.53
C GLY A 409 -8.14 25.77 -17.07
N THR A 410 -7.10 26.13 -17.84
CA THR A 410 -6.98 27.45 -18.48
C THR A 410 -7.65 27.52 -19.85
N ASP A 411 -7.79 26.40 -20.56
CA ASP A 411 -8.33 26.34 -21.92
C ASP A 411 -9.84 26.09 -21.98
N GLY A 412 -10.47 25.78 -20.84
CA GLY A 412 -11.91 25.57 -20.68
C GLY A 412 -12.75 26.85 -20.62
N GLY A 413 -12.45 27.84 -21.46
CA GLY A 413 -13.27 29.05 -21.65
C GLY A 413 -14.61 28.71 -22.30
N GLY A 414 -15.57 28.23 -21.49
CA GLY A 414 -16.90 27.87 -21.93
C GLY A 414 -17.88 27.70 -20.76
N ALA A 415 -18.32 28.83 -20.20
CA ALA A 415 -19.56 28.99 -19.44
C ALA A 415 -19.89 27.96 -18.34
N ALA A 416 -19.22 28.06 -17.20
CA ALA A 416 -19.85 28.01 -15.88
C ALA A 416 -18.97 28.81 -14.91
N GLY A 417 -19.50 29.93 -14.41
CA GLY A 417 -18.73 30.95 -13.68
C GLY A 417 -18.20 30.49 -12.32
N GLY A 418 -17.10 31.11 -11.89
CA GLY A 418 -16.61 31.07 -10.51
C GLY A 418 -15.10 30.89 -10.37
N ASP A 419 -14.36 31.96 -10.64
CA ASP A 419 -13.06 32.34 -10.04
C ASP A 419 -12.19 31.22 -9.43
N ALA A 420 -11.33 30.61 -10.26
CA ALA A 420 -10.34 29.61 -9.84
C ALA A 420 -8.91 30.16 -9.89
N THR A 421 -8.66 31.40 -9.41
CA THR A 421 -7.29 31.84 -9.12
C THR A 421 -7.24 32.81 -7.95
N ARG A 422 -6.82 32.27 -6.80
CA ARG A 422 -6.47 32.94 -5.52
C ARG A 422 -7.62 33.03 -4.50
N GLY A 423 -7.52 32.16 -3.49
CA GLY A 423 -8.25 32.25 -2.24
C GLY A 423 -9.49 31.36 -2.19
N GLY A 424 -9.52 30.44 -1.22
CA GLY A 424 -10.73 29.81 -0.69
C GLY A 424 -11.62 29.00 -1.66
N THR A 425 -11.65 27.68 -1.46
CA THR A 425 -12.78 26.75 -1.70
C THR A 425 -13.38 26.59 -3.11
N VAL A 426 -13.54 25.32 -3.51
CA VAL A 426 -14.89 24.71 -3.59
C VAL A 426 -14.85 23.42 -2.78
#